data_AF-A0A1G1IDW4-F1
#
_entry.id   AF-A0A1G1IDW4-F1
#
_cell.length_a   1.000
_cell.length_b   1.000
_cell.length_c   1.000
_cell.angle_alpha   90.00
_cell.angle_beta   90.00
_cell.angle_gamma   90.00
#
_symmetry.space_group_name_H-M   'P 1'
#
loop_
_entity.id
_entity.type
_entity.pdbx_description
1 polymer ?
#
loop_
_entity_poly.entity_id
_entity_poly.type
_entity_poly.pdbx_seq_one_letter_code
_entity_poly.pdbx_strand_id
1 'polypeptide(L)' 'MKVADLTVEELRALIKKAVQEELHELLDDPDAGLALRSEMEARIQASLVSTERISLAKVKERLALP' A
#
# COMPACT_ATOMS: atom_id res chain seq x y z
N MET A 1 -17.20 26.85 -12.61
CA MET A 1 -17.19 27.33 -11.22
C MET A 1 -15.90 28.08 -11.01
N LYS A 2 -15.95 29.37 -10.67
CA LYS A 2 -14.76 30.13 -10.30
C LYS A 2 -14.47 29.90 -8.83
N VAL A 3 -13.22 30.03 -8.41
CA VAL A 3 -12.84 29.89 -6.99
C VAL A 3 -13.60 30.89 -6.11
N ALA A 4 -13.89 32.08 -6.65
CA ALA A 4 -14.67 33.12 -5.98
C ALA A 4 -16.14 32.72 -5.71
N ASP A 5 -16.65 31.67 -6.37
CA ASP A 5 -18.03 31.20 -6.19
C ASP A 5 -18.14 30.16 -5.06
N LEU A 6 -17.02 29.76 -4.44
CA LEU A 6 -16.99 28.75 -3.38
C LEU A 6 -17.42 29.33 -2.03
N THR A 7 -18.21 28.54 -1.30
CA THR A 7 -18.36 28.74 0.13
C THR A 7 -17.06 28.41 0.86
N VAL A 8 -16.92 28.89 2.11
CA VAL A 8 -15.76 28.62 2.96
C VAL A 8 -15.56 27.12 3.16
N GLU A 9 -16.63 26.34 3.30
CA GLU A 9 -16.55 24.90 3.53
C GLU A 9 -16.12 24.15 2.27
N GLU A 10 -16.60 24.54 1.10
CA GLU A 10 -16.16 23.93 -0.16
C GLU A 10 -14.69 24.26 -0.46
N LEU A 11 -14.26 25.49 -0.18
CA LEU A 11 -12.85 25.86 -0.30
C LEU A 11 -11.97 25.06 0.68
N ARG A 12 -12.41 24.90 1.93
CA ARG A 12 -11.72 24.07 2.93
C ARG A 12 -11.61 22.62 2.48
N ALA A 13 -12.70 22.06 1.95
CA ALA A 13 -12.73 20.69 1.45
C ALA A 13 -11.77 20.51 0.25
N LEU A 14 -11.76 21.46 -0.67
CA LEU A 14 -10.85 21.45 -1.82
C LEU A 14 -9.38 21.48 -1.40
N ILE A 15 -9.02 22.40 -0.49
CA ILE A 15 -7.64 22.49 0.03
C ILE A 15 -7.26 21.21 0.76
N LYS A 16 -8.14 20.69 1.62
CA LYS A 16 -7.88 19.44 2.36
C LYS A 16 -7.63 18.28 1.40
N LYS A 17 -8.44 18.16 0.35
CA LYS A 17 -8.27 17.12 -0.67
C LYS A 17 -6.91 17.24 -1.37
N ALA A 18 -6.58 18.42 -1.89
CA ALA A 18 -5.32 18.65 -2.59
C ALA A 18 -4.11 18.33 -1.69
N VAL A 19 -4.12 18.77 -0.42
CA VAL A 19 -3.05 18.45 0.53
C VAL A 19 -2.97 16.95 0.83
N GLN A 20 -4.11 16.26 0.95
CA GLN A 20 -4.11 14.82 1.16
C GLN A 20 -3.54 14.05 -0.04
N GLU A 21 -3.85 14.48 -1.25
CA GLU A 21 -3.31 13.90 -2.49
C GLU A 21 -1.77 14.07 -2.52
N GLU A 22 -1.27 15.28 -2.31
CA GLU A 22 0.17 15.56 -2.29
C GLU A 22 0.91 14.80 -1.18
N LEU A 23 0.31 14.70 0.02
CA LEU A 23 0.91 13.92 1.12
C LEU A 23 0.93 12.42 0.82
N HIS A 24 -0.07 11.90 0.11
CA HIS A 24 -0.09 10.50 -0.30
C HIS A 24 1.03 10.22 -1.31
N GLU A 25 1.21 11.10 -2.29
CA GLU A 25 2.29 10.97 -3.26
C GLU A 25 3.68 11.10 -2.61
N LEU A 26 3.83 11.98 -1.62
CA LEU A 26 5.10 12.17 -0.92
C LEU A 26 5.45 11.02 0.03
N LEU A 27 4.45 10.34 0.60
CA LEU A 27 4.61 9.33 1.64
C LEU A 27 4.16 7.93 1.18
N ASP A 28 4.15 7.70 -0.14
CA ASP A 28 3.49 6.55 -0.80
C ASP A 28 3.99 5.18 -0.29
N ASP A 29 5.31 5.05 -0.07
CA ASP A 29 5.91 3.82 0.45
C ASP A 29 6.78 4.09 1.70
N PRO A 30 6.31 3.69 2.90
CA PRO A 30 7.07 3.86 4.14
C PRO A 30 8.32 2.97 4.21
N ASP A 31 8.39 1.91 3.40
CA ASP A 31 9.51 0.98 3.33
C ASP A 31 10.48 1.32 2.18
N ALA A 32 10.22 2.41 1.43
CA ALA A 32 11.03 2.81 0.29
C ALA A 32 12.51 2.99 0.67
N GLY A 33 13.39 2.25 -0.03
CA GLY A 33 14.84 2.30 0.19
C GLY A 33 15.33 1.50 1.40
N LEU A 34 14.45 0.80 2.13
CA LEU A 34 14.87 -0.12 3.18
C LEU A 34 15.40 -1.43 2.59
N ALA A 35 16.50 -1.94 3.16
CA ALA A 35 17.01 -3.26 2.84
C ALA A 35 16.19 -4.34 3.54
N LEU A 36 16.08 -5.51 2.91
CA LEU A 36 15.49 -6.68 3.56
C LEU A 36 16.37 -7.12 4.74
N ARG A 37 15.73 -7.57 5.82
CA ARG A 37 16.43 -8.25 6.90
C ARG A 37 16.95 -9.59 6.38
N SER A 38 18.13 -10.00 6.84
CA SER A 38 18.77 -11.26 6.42
C SER A 38 17.86 -12.49 6.62
N GLU A 39 17.05 -12.51 7.69
CA GLU A 39 16.06 -13.56 7.93
C GLU A 39 14.98 -13.63 6.84
N MET A 40 14.56 -12.48 6.31
CA MET A 40 13.55 -12.40 5.25
C MET A 40 14.15 -12.83 3.92
N GLU A 41 15.36 -12.37 3.59
CA GLU A 41 16.09 -12.80 2.40
C GLU A 41 16.26 -14.32 2.36
N ALA A 42 16.70 -14.93 3.48
CA ALA A 42 16.86 -16.38 3.58
C ALA A 42 15.55 -17.14 3.36
N ARG A 43 14.43 -16.64 3.91
CA ARG A 43 13.10 -17.24 3.72
C ARG A 43 12.63 -17.14 2.26
N ILE A 44 12.85 -16.01 1.61
CA ILE A 44 12.50 -15.82 0.20
C ILE A 44 13.34 -16.74 -0.69
N GLN A 45 14.65 -16.80 -0.46
CA GLN A 45 15.56 -17.73 -1.14
C GLN A 45 15.07 -19.18 -1.03
N ALA A 46 14.74 -19.64 0.18
CA ALA A 46 14.21 -20.98 0.42
C ALA A 46 12.88 -21.24 -0.32
N SER A 47 12.00 -20.22 -0.39
CA SER A 47 10.74 -20.30 -1.12
C SER A 47 10.96 -20.40 -2.63
N LEU A 48 11.90 -19.64 -3.19
CA LEU A 48 12.20 -19.62 -4.63
C LEU A 48 12.77 -20.95 -5.13
N VAL A 49 13.62 -21.60 -4.35
CA VAL A 49 14.18 -22.92 -4.70
C VAL A 49 13.21 -24.07 -4.46
N SER A 50 12.16 -23.85 -3.67
CA SER A 50 11.15 -24.87 -3.40
C SER A 50 10.37 -25.20 -4.67
N THR A 51 10.12 -26.49 -4.91
CA THR A 51 9.21 -26.99 -5.94
C THR A 51 7.83 -27.30 -5.38
N GLU A 52 7.64 -27.21 -4.07
CA GLU A 52 6.35 -27.43 -3.43
C GLU A 52 5.37 -26.33 -3.84
N ARG A 53 4.21 -26.73 -4.35
CA ARG A 53 3.13 -25.81 -4.73
C ARG A 53 1.85 -26.28 -4.05
N ILE A 54 1.11 -25.33 -3.49
CA ILE A 54 -0.23 -25.55 -2.96
C ILE A 54 -1.23 -24.75 -3.78
N SER A 55 -2.44 -25.28 -3.95
CA SER A 55 -3.49 -24.57 -4.69
C SER A 55 -3.95 -23.33 -3.93
N LEU A 56 -4.43 -22.33 -4.66
CA LEU A 56 -4.99 -21.11 -4.07
C LEU A 56 -6.15 -21.42 -3.10
N ALA A 57 -6.97 -22.43 -3.41
CA ALA A 57 -8.04 -22.89 -2.53
C ALA A 57 -7.50 -23.36 -1.16
N LYS A 58 -6.40 -24.12 -1.17
CA LYS A 58 -5.74 -24.60 0.06
C LYS A 58 -5.04 -23.47 0.82
N VAL A 59 -4.50 -22.47 0.12
CA VAL A 59 -3.95 -21.25 0.76
C VAL A 59 -5.05 -20.48 1.49
N LYS A 60 -6.20 -20.27 0.84
CA LYS A 60 -7.35 -19.56 1.43
C LYS A 60 -7.85 -20.25 2.70
N GLU A 61 -8.01 -21.56 2.64
CA GLU A 61 -8.38 -22.39 3.80
C GLU A 61 -7.38 -22.22 4.96
N ARG A 62 -6.08 -22.30 4.67
CA ARG A 62 -5.03 -22.17 5.69
C ARG A 62 -4.94 -20.78 6.33
N LEU A 63 -5.23 -19.74 5.56
CA LEU A 63 -5.11 -18.34 5.99
C LEU A 63 -6.46 -17.75 6.48
N ALA A 64 -7.53 -18.55 6.52
CA ALA A 64 -8.88 -18.11 6.84
C ALA A 64 -9.33 -16.90 6.00
N LEU A 65 -8.93 -16.88 4.72
CA LEU A 65 -9.31 -15.84 3.76
C LEU A 65 -10.63 -16.24 3.07
N PRO A 66 -11.53 -15.27 2.79
CA PRO A 66 -12.76 -15.53 2.05
C PRO A 66 -12.50 -16.01 0.60
#